data_AF-A0A6P0Y068-F1
#
_entry.id   AF-A0A6P0Y068-F1
#
_cell.length_a   1.000
_cell.length_b   1.000
_cell.length_c   1.000
_cell.angle_alpha   90.00
_cell.angle_beta   90.00
_cell.angle_gamma   90.00
#
_symmetry.space_group_name_H-M   'P 1'
#
loop_
_entity.id
_entity.type
_entity.pdbx_description
1 polymer ?
#
loop_
_entity_poly.entity_id
_entity_poly.type
_entity_poly.pdbx_seq_one_letter_code
_entity_poly.pdbx_strand_id
1 'polypeptide(L)'
;WINKSDQEIIAATMAELEKLFPHHFKGNSPAKLLKSHVVKTPRSVYKATSGRQDCRPSQVTPIANFFLTGDYTMQRYLASMEGAVLSGKLTAQAITKASSANASTHLESHANLQPTTPKPAKNAATV
;
A
#
# COMPACT_ATOMS: atom_id res chain seq x y z
N TRP A 1 3.74 26.05 4.41
CA TRP A 1 2.70 26.06 3.36
C TRP A 1 1.43 25.31 3.74
N ILE A 2 1.48 24.10 4.30
CA ILE A 2 0.28 23.29 4.56
C ILE A 2 -0.82 23.97 5.39
N ASN A 3 -0.45 24.83 6.35
CA ASN A 3 -1.38 25.57 7.23
C ASN A 3 -1.76 26.96 6.68
N LYS A 4 -1.27 27.35 5.50
CA LYS A 4 -1.55 28.66 4.90
C LYS A 4 -2.89 28.64 4.16
N SER A 5 -3.52 29.81 4.00
CA SER A 5 -4.74 29.93 3.21
C SER A 5 -4.46 29.60 1.74
N ASP A 6 -5.51 29.26 0.99
CA ASP A 6 -5.37 28.99 -0.44
C ASP A 6 -4.93 30.26 -1.18
N GLN A 7 -5.42 31.44 -0.78
CA GLN A 7 -5.00 32.72 -1.34
C GLN A 7 -3.50 32.96 -1.15
N GLU A 8 -2.94 32.69 0.03
CA GLU A 8 -1.50 32.84 0.28
C GLU A 8 -0.66 31.91 -0.61
N ILE A 9 -1.11 30.67 -0.81
CA ILE A 9 -0.42 29.69 -1.67
C ILE A 9 -0.49 30.12 -3.14
N ILE A 10 -1.66 30.57 -3.60
CA ILE A 10 -1.86 31.06 -4.96
C ILE A 10 -0.99 32.29 -5.21
N ALA A 11 -0.99 33.28 -4.30
CA ALA A 11 -0.17 34.48 -4.42
C ALA A 11 1.32 34.17 -4.53
N ALA A 12 1.83 33.26 -3.69
CA ALA A 12 3.23 32.83 -3.77
C ALA A 12 3.56 32.08 -5.08
N THR A 13 2.63 31.24 -5.55
CA THR A 13 2.79 30.52 -6.83
C THR A 13 2.81 31.50 -8.00
N MET A 14 1.93 32.50 -8.01
CA MET A 14 1.91 33.54 -9.05
C MET A 14 3.20 34.36 -9.08
N ALA A 15 3.74 34.72 -7.91
CA ALA A 15 5.01 35.43 -7.82
C ALA A 15 6.20 34.63 -8.41
N GLU A 16 6.21 33.30 -8.27
CA GLU A 16 7.21 32.44 -8.92
C GLU A 16 6.95 32.28 -10.43
N LEU A 17 5.70 32.14 -10.86
CA LEU A 17 5.35 32.09 -12.29
C LEU A 17 5.76 33.36 -13.04
N GLU A 18 5.65 34.53 -12.41
CA GLU A 18 6.14 35.79 -12.97
C GLU A 18 7.66 35.83 -13.19
N LYS A 19 8.43 35.11 -12.35
CA LYS A 19 9.89 34.98 -12.50
C LYS A 19 10.24 33.98 -13.61
N LEU A 20 9.51 32.87 -13.69
CA LEU A 20 9.74 31.82 -14.68
C LEU A 20 9.27 32.22 -16.09
N PHE A 21 8.17 32.98 -16.18
CA PHE A 21 7.51 33.34 -17.44
C PHE A 21 7.28 34.86 -17.56
N PRO A 22 8.34 35.70 -17.46
CA PRO A 22 8.19 37.15 -17.37
C PRO A 22 7.48 37.75 -18.59
N HIS A 23 7.73 37.26 -19.80
CA HIS A 23 7.06 37.76 -21.00
C HIS A 23 5.54 37.55 -21.02
N HIS A 24 5.06 36.46 -20.39
CA HIS A 24 3.64 36.12 -20.37
C HIS A 24 2.87 36.87 -19.28
N PHE A 25 3.53 37.32 -18.22
CA PHE A 25 2.88 37.99 -17.09
C PHE A 25 3.21 39.48 -16.97
N LYS A 26 4.29 39.95 -17.60
CA LYS A 26 4.74 41.36 -17.57
C LYS A 26 4.74 42.03 -18.94
N GLY A 27 4.35 41.31 -20.00
CA GLY A 27 4.20 41.86 -21.34
C GLY A 27 2.92 42.70 -21.50
N ASN A 28 2.66 43.16 -22.73
CA ASN A 28 1.53 44.02 -23.05
C ASN A 28 0.15 43.36 -22.87
N SER A 29 0.11 42.02 -22.90
CA SER A 29 -1.11 41.21 -22.74
C SER A 29 -0.88 40.12 -21.69
N PRO A 30 -0.93 40.45 -20.39
CA PRO A 30 -0.61 39.52 -19.33
C PRO A 30 -1.66 38.40 -19.22
N ALA A 31 -1.19 37.17 -18.99
CA ALA A 31 -2.05 36.03 -18.71
C ALA A 31 -2.86 36.25 -17.42
N LYS A 32 -4.14 35.86 -17.43
CA LYS A 32 -5.06 36.03 -16.29
C LYS A 32 -5.43 34.69 -15.69
N LEU A 33 -5.32 34.57 -14.37
CA LEU A 33 -5.82 33.41 -13.62
C LEU A 33 -7.35 33.46 -13.56
N LEU A 34 -8.01 32.55 -14.27
CA LEU A 34 -9.48 32.48 -14.30
C LEU A 34 -10.06 31.69 -13.12
N LYS A 35 -9.39 30.61 -12.74
CA LYS A 35 -9.77 29.73 -11.62
C LYS A 35 -8.55 28.97 -11.13
N SER A 36 -8.58 28.57 -9.86
CA SER A 36 -7.53 27.79 -9.21
C SER A 36 -8.13 26.78 -8.25
N HIS A 37 -7.42 25.68 -8.02
CA HIS A 37 -7.78 24.71 -7.00
C HIS A 37 -6.51 24.28 -6.26
N VAL A 38 -6.50 24.39 -4.94
CA VAL A 38 -5.36 24.00 -4.11
C VAL A 38 -5.69 22.66 -3.44
N VAL A 39 -4.90 21.62 -3.74
CA VAL A 39 -5.02 20.32 -3.08
C VAL A 39 -3.90 20.17 -2.06
N LYS A 40 -4.25 19.90 -0.80
CA LYS A 40 -3.31 19.76 0.32
C LYS A 40 -3.30 18.32 0.83
N THR A 41 -2.18 17.63 0.65
CA THR A 41 -1.99 16.26 1.17
C THR A 41 -0.86 16.26 2.21
N PRO A 42 -1.15 16.53 3.51
CA PRO A 42 -0.12 16.71 4.54
C PRO A 42 0.73 15.46 4.79
N ARG A 43 0.18 14.27 4.52
CA ARG A 43 0.81 12.96 4.70
C ARG A 43 0.64 12.16 3.41
N SER A 44 1.38 12.56 2.38
CA SER A 44 1.34 11.94 1.05
C SER A 44 2.18 10.66 1.04
N VAL A 45 3.36 10.68 0.43
CA VAL A 45 4.33 9.59 0.47
C VAL A 45 5.19 9.63 1.73
N TYR A 46 5.80 8.51 2.10
CA TYR A 46 6.78 8.51 3.19
C TYR A 46 7.98 9.39 2.84
N LYS A 47 8.56 10.06 3.84
CA LYS A 47 9.77 10.86 3.65
C LYS A 47 10.99 9.94 3.57
N ALA A 48 11.64 9.88 2.41
CA ALA A 48 12.88 9.11 2.19
C ALA A 48 14.07 9.76 2.91
N THR A 49 14.17 9.49 4.21
CA THR A 49 15.28 9.91 5.09
C THR A 49 16.31 8.80 5.23
N SER A 50 17.52 9.13 5.69
CA SER A 50 18.55 8.12 5.98
C SER A 50 18.02 7.06 6.95
N GLY A 51 18.37 5.79 6.74
CA GLY A 51 17.88 4.64 7.53
C GLY A 51 16.41 4.25 7.28
N ARG A 52 15.66 4.99 6.46
CA ARG A 52 14.23 4.69 6.22
C ARG A 52 14.01 3.38 5.46
N GLN A 53 14.98 2.96 4.65
CA GLN A 53 14.92 1.73 3.87
C GLN A 53 14.73 0.50 4.77
N ASP A 54 15.43 0.46 5.91
CA ASP A 54 15.39 -0.67 6.85
C ASP A 54 14.05 -0.78 7.58
N CYS A 55 13.29 0.31 7.63
CA CYS A 55 11.98 0.36 8.26
C CYS A 55 10.83 -0.05 7.31
N ARG A 56 11.12 -0.39 6.05
CA ARG A 56 10.08 -0.74 5.07
C ARG A 56 9.69 -2.20 5.26
N PRO A 57 8.42 -2.53 5.60
CA PRO A 57 8.01 -3.91 5.82
C PRO A 57 7.95 -4.68 4.49
N SER A 58 8.20 -5.99 4.53
CA SER A 58 7.87 -6.89 3.41
C SER A 58 6.36 -7.01 3.21
N GLN A 59 5.94 -7.54 2.05
CA GLN A 59 4.52 -7.79 1.78
C GLN A 59 3.93 -8.88 2.69
N VAL A 60 4.75 -9.84 3.13
CA VAL A 60 4.39 -10.86 4.12
C VAL A 60 4.63 -10.31 5.52
N THR A 61 3.65 -10.47 6.41
CA THR A 61 3.80 -10.13 7.83
C THR A 61 3.96 -11.40 8.68
N PRO A 62 4.38 -11.27 9.95
CA PRO A 62 4.40 -12.40 10.89
C PRO A 62 3.02 -12.94 11.28
N ILE A 63 1.94 -12.21 10.97
CA ILE A 63 0.57 -12.58 11.33
C ILE A 63 -0.02 -13.41 10.18
N ALA A 64 -0.49 -14.62 10.48
CA ALA A 64 -1.07 -15.51 9.49
C ALA A 64 -2.26 -14.86 8.78
N ASN A 65 -2.30 -15.01 7.46
CA ASN A 65 -3.33 -14.42 6.59
C ASN A 65 -3.41 -12.87 6.65
N PHE A 66 -2.35 -12.19 7.09
CA PHE A 66 -2.26 -10.73 7.10
C PHE A 66 -1.07 -10.26 6.25
N PHE A 67 -1.36 -9.43 5.24
CA PHE A 67 -0.39 -8.97 4.25
C PHE A 67 -0.44 -7.45 4.13
N LEU A 68 0.69 -6.83 3.73
CA LEU A 68 0.79 -5.40 3.52
C LEU A 68 1.07 -5.09 2.06
N THR A 69 0.41 -4.05 1.53
CA THR A 69 0.68 -3.48 0.22
C THR A 69 0.69 -1.96 0.27
N GLY A 70 1.40 -1.35 -0.66
CA GLY A 70 1.59 0.08 -0.79
C GLY A 70 3.03 0.40 -1.15
N ASP A 71 3.24 1.58 -1.72
CA ASP A 71 4.55 2.09 -2.13
C ASP A 71 5.58 2.15 -0.97
N TYR A 72 5.11 2.27 0.27
CA TYR A 72 5.89 2.24 1.50
C TYR A 72 6.47 0.86 1.86
N THR A 73 5.87 -0.24 1.36
CA THR A 73 6.39 -1.60 1.59
C THR A 73 7.70 -1.83 0.82
N MET A 74 8.44 -2.88 1.15
CA MET A 74 9.76 -3.17 0.60
C MET A 74 9.68 -3.52 -0.90
N GLN A 75 10.26 -2.64 -1.73
CA GLN A 75 10.41 -2.81 -3.18
C GLN A 75 11.42 -1.77 -3.74
N ARG A 76 11.88 -1.96 -4.98
CA ARG A 76 13.05 -1.24 -5.55
C ARG A 76 12.79 0.17 -6.12
N TYR A 77 11.55 0.56 -6.34
CA TYR A 77 11.12 1.79 -7.05
C TYR A 77 10.65 2.94 -6.14
N LEU A 78 11.12 2.99 -4.88
CA LEU A 78 10.79 4.06 -3.91
C LEU A 78 9.28 4.30 -3.72
N ALA A 79 8.90 5.35 -3.00
CA ALA A 79 7.50 5.78 -2.94
C ALA A 79 7.07 6.42 -4.27
N SER A 80 6.54 5.59 -5.17
CA SER A 80 6.13 6.00 -6.51
C SER A 80 4.91 5.19 -6.97
N MET A 81 4.30 5.61 -8.08
CA MET A 81 3.24 4.83 -8.74
C MET A 81 3.74 3.42 -9.12
N GLU A 82 4.96 3.32 -9.66
CA GLU A 82 5.58 2.03 -9.98
C GLU A 82 5.80 1.20 -8.72
N GLY A 83 6.26 1.82 -7.63
CA GLY A 83 6.44 1.16 -6.35
C GLY A 83 5.12 0.61 -5.77
N ALA A 84 4.03 1.36 -5.90
CA ALA A 84 2.69 0.92 -5.50
C ALA A 84 2.22 -0.29 -6.32
N VAL A 85 2.36 -0.24 -7.65
CA VAL A 85 1.96 -1.32 -8.55
C VAL A 85 2.80 -2.57 -8.31
N LEU A 86 4.12 -2.43 -8.24
CA LEU A 86 5.01 -3.55 -7.95
C LEU A 86 4.73 -4.16 -6.58
N SER A 87 4.50 -3.35 -5.55
CA SER A 87 4.08 -3.83 -4.23
C SER A 87 2.80 -4.68 -4.34
N GLY A 88 1.81 -4.21 -5.10
CA GLY A 88 0.56 -4.96 -5.33
C GLY A 88 0.83 -6.33 -5.96
N LYS A 89 1.68 -6.38 -6.99
CA LYS A 89 2.09 -7.64 -7.63
C LYS A 89 2.79 -8.59 -6.66
N LEU A 90 3.73 -8.10 -5.86
CA LEU A 90 4.45 -8.88 -4.85
C LEU A 90 3.50 -9.42 -3.77
N THR A 91 2.53 -8.60 -3.35
CA THR A 91 1.52 -8.99 -2.35
C THR A 91 0.61 -10.08 -2.89
N ALA A 92 0.12 -9.95 -4.12
CA ALA A 92 -0.68 -10.99 -4.77
C ALA A 92 0.08 -12.32 -4.88
N GLN A 93 1.36 -12.27 -5.27
CA GLN A 93 2.22 -13.46 -5.30
C GLN A 93 2.38 -14.11 -3.92
N ALA A 94 2.53 -13.30 -2.86
CA ALA A 94 2.63 -13.79 -1.49
C ALA A 94 1.34 -14.50 -1.03
N ILE A 95 0.17 -13.91 -1.34
CA ILE A 95 -1.13 -14.50 -1.05
C ILE A 95 -1.29 -15.84 -1.78
N THR A 96 -1.02 -15.91 -3.09
CA THR A 96 -1.14 -17.16 -3.85
C THR A 96 -0.27 -18.27 -3.26
N LYS A 97 0.99 -17.96 -2.91
CA LYS A 97 1.91 -18.93 -2.28
C LYS A 97 1.39 -19.42 -0.93
N ALA A 98 0.89 -18.52 -0.08
CA ALA A 98 0.35 -18.89 1.22
C ALA A 98 -0.91 -19.76 1.10
N SER A 99 -1.80 -19.45 0.14
CA SER A 99 -2.99 -20.26 -0.15
C SER A 99 -2.63 -21.67 -0.63
N SER A 100 -1.63 -21.80 -1.50
CA SER A 100 -1.15 -23.12 -1.95
C SER A 100 -0.58 -23.95 -0.79
N ALA A 101 0.19 -23.33 0.11
CA ALA A 101 0.70 -24.00 1.30
C ALA A 101 -0.44 -24.46 2.24
N ASN A 102 -1.46 -23.62 2.44
CA ASN A 102 -2.62 -23.96 3.26
C ASN A 102 -3.46 -25.09 2.65
N ALA A 103 -3.58 -25.14 1.31
CA ALA A 103 -4.26 -26.23 0.62
C ALA A 103 -3.52 -27.58 0.79
N SER A 104 -2.18 -27.58 0.76
CA SER A 104 -1.36 -28.76 1.04
C SER A 104 -1.55 -29.25 2.48
N THR A 105 -1.56 -28.35 3.47
CA THR A 105 -1.81 -28.74 4.87
C THR A 105 -3.22 -29.30 5.08
N HIS A 106 -4.22 -28.81 4.34
CA HIS A 106 -5.59 -29.33 4.44
C HIS A 106 -5.73 -30.72 3.79
N LEU A 107 -4.99 -30.99 2.70
CA LEU A 107 -4.95 -32.32 2.07
C LEU A 107 -4.21 -33.34 2.95
N GLU A 108 -3.14 -32.95 3.63
CA GLU A 108 -2.40 -33.81 4.58
C GLU A 108 -3.22 -34.12 5.84
N SER A 109 -3.99 -33.14 6.36
CA SER A 109 -4.87 -33.38 7.51
C SER A 109 -6.03 -34.34 7.19
N HIS A 110 -6.47 -34.41 5.92
CA HIS A 110 -7.46 -35.39 5.47
C HIS A 110 -6.85 -36.77 5.16
N ALA A 111 -5.60 -36.83 4.70
CA ALA A 111 -4.90 -38.09 4.43
C ALA A 111 -4.47 -38.84 5.70
N ASN A 112 -4.33 -38.15 6.84
CA ASN A 112 -3.94 -38.76 8.11
C ASN A 112 -5.13 -39.15 9.03
N LEU A 113 -6.37 -39.08 8.53
CA LEU A 113 -7.50 -39.76 9.16
C LEU A 113 -7.42 -41.23 8.79
N GLN A 114 -6.66 -42.01 9.58
CA GLN A 114 -6.88 -43.46 9.62
C GLN A 114 -8.37 -43.70 9.85
N PRO A 115 -9.02 -44.61 9.11
CA PRO A 115 -10.40 -44.96 9.40
C PRO A 115 -10.41 -45.56 10.80
N THR A 116 -10.89 -44.79 11.78
CA THR A 116 -11.24 -45.34 13.08
C THR A 116 -12.41 -46.27 12.82
N THR A 117 -12.14 -47.56 12.74
CA THR A 117 -13.18 -48.59 12.85
C THR A 117 -13.98 -48.26 14.12
N PRO A 118 -15.30 -48.01 14.01
CA PRO A 118 -16.10 -47.75 15.20
C PRO A 118 -16.05 -49.02 16.07
N LYS A 119 -15.54 -48.89 17.30
CA LYS A 119 -15.67 -49.94 18.31
C LYS A 119 -17.17 -50.23 18.49
N PRO A 120 -17.60 -51.51 18.50
CA PRO A 120 -19.00 -51.82 18.70
C PRO A 120 -19.45 -51.34 20.09
N ALA A 121 -20.61 -50.68 20.12
CA ALA A 121 -21.24 -50.21 21.34
C ALA A 121 -21.55 -51.40 22.26
N LYS A 122 -21.16 -51.31 23.53
CA LYS A 122 -21.52 -52.31 24.54
C LYS A 122 -22.98 -52.12 24.95
N ASN A 123 -23.78 -53.15 24.71
CA ASN A 123 -25.17 -53.28 25.13
C ASN A 123 -25.26 -53.86 26.55
N ALA A 124 -26.13 -53.25 27.37
CA ALA A 124 -26.29 -53.51 28.81
C ALA A 124 -27.11 -54.80 29.13
N ALA A 125 -26.74 -55.92 28.52
CA ALA A 125 -27.35 -57.21 28.80
C ALA A 125 -26.35 -58.36 28.62
N THR A 126 -25.30 -58.38 29.46
CA THR A 126 -24.67 -59.63 29.94
C THR A 126 -23.93 -59.31 31.24
N VAL A 127 -24.66 -59.54 32.34
CA VAL A 127 -24.31 -59.55 33.78
C VAL A 127 -23.56 -58.34 34.35
#